data_AF-A0A9E1WBG6-F1
#
_entry.id   AF-A0A9E1WBG6-F1
#
_cell.length_a   1.000
_cell.length_b   1.000
_cell.length_c   1.000
_cell.angle_alpha   90.00
_cell.angle_beta   90.00
_cell.angle_gamma   90.00
#
_symmetry.space_group_name_H-M   'P 1'
#
loop_
_entity.id
_entity.type
_entity.pdbx_description
1 polymer ?
#
loop_
_entity_poly.entity_id
_entity_poly.type
_entity_poly.pdbx_seq_one_letter_code
_entity_poly.pdbx_strand_id
1 'polypeptide(L)' 'MSRIRDMHAGKHYRSEFGLRQTGSGPSAELLGQRFRLAKKKYGLDNPPLRLDSSRFCPPPRPGDQLKLI' A
#
# COMPACT_ATOMS: atom_id res chain seq x y z
N MET A 1 16.83 -15.67 -6.93
CA MET A 1 16.06 -14.50 -7.41
C MET A 1 15.10 -14.80 -8.60
N SER A 2 14.77 -16.07 -8.92
CA SER A 2 13.91 -16.34 -10.10
C SER A 2 12.43 -16.02 -9.87
N ARG A 3 11.87 -16.34 -8.70
CA ARG A 3 10.43 -16.15 -8.42
C ARG A 3 9.95 -14.71 -8.54
N ILE A 4 10.81 -13.73 -8.23
CA ILE A 4 10.46 -12.31 -8.43
C ILE A 4 10.33 -11.99 -9.92
N ARG A 5 11.21 -12.55 -10.75
CA ARG A 5 11.13 -12.38 -12.21
C ARG A 5 9.87 -13.02 -12.79
N ASP A 6 9.49 -14.19 -12.30
CA ASP A 6 8.26 -14.88 -12.73
C ASP A 6 7.01 -14.01 -12.52
N MET A 7 6.98 -13.26 -11.40
CA MET A 7 5.86 -12.36 -11.08
C MET A 7 5.93 -11.00 -11.80
N HIS A 8 7.06 -10.67 -12.43
CA HIS A 8 7.35 -9.36 -13.04
C HIS A 8 7.70 -9.49 -14.54
N ALA A 9 7.14 -10.48 -15.23
CA ALA A 9 7.35 -10.72 -16.67
C ALA A 9 8.85 -10.81 -17.05
N GLY A 10 9.63 -11.53 -16.23
CA GLY A 10 11.06 -11.76 -16.44
C GLY A 10 11.97 -10.66 -15.88
N LYS A 11 11.44 -9.50 -15.49
CA LYS A 11 12.21 -8.38 -14.93
C LYS A 11 12.36 -8.52 -13.42
N HIS A 12 13.42 -7.97 -12.83
CA HIS A 12 13.49 -7.89 -11.37
C HIS A 12 12.50 -6.89 -10.77
N TYR A 13 12.21 -5.83 -11.52
CA TYR A 13 11.34 -4.74 -11.08
C TYR A 13 10.59 -4.16 -12.27
N ARG A 14 9.35 -3.74 -12.01
CA ARG A 14 8.46 -3.02 -12.93
C ARG A 14 8.11 -1.69 -12.28
N SER A 15 8.58 -0.58 -12.84
CA SER A 15 8.39 0.76 -12.28
C SER A 15 7.12 1.45 -12.78
N GLU A 16 6.46 0.87 -13.77
CA GLU A 16 5.28 1.43 -14.42
C GLU A 16 4.17 1.67 -13.39
N PHE A 17 3.57 2.86 -13.41
CA PHE A 17 2.52 3.22 -12.46
C PHE A 17 1.33 2.26 -12.60
N GLY A 18 0.76 1.82 -11.47
CA GLY A 18 -0.28 0.79 -11.42
C GLY A 18 0.25 -0.66 -11.48
N LEU A 19 1.47 -0.87 -11.97
CA LEU A 19 2.13 -2.18 -12.02
C LEU A 19 3.23 -2.32 -10.96
N ARG A 20 3.83 -1.19 -10.55
CA ARG A 20 4.81 -1.17 -9.46
C ARG A 20 4.20 -1.79 -8.21
N GLN A 21 4.98 -2.66 -7.57
CA GLN A 21 4.60 -3.39 -6.35
C GLN A 21 3.42 -4.37 -6.52
N THR A 22 2.97 -4.62 -7.76
CA THR A 22 1.92 -5.58 -8.07
C THR A 22 2.50 -6.73 -8.89
N GLY A 23 2.56 -7.93 -8.30
CA GLY A 23 2.94 -9.14 -9.02
C GLY A 23 1.79 -9.66 -9.90
N SER A 24 2.13 -10.33 -10.99
CA SER A 24 1.16 -10.96 -11.92
C SER A 24 1.46 -12.45 -12.12
N GLY A 25 0.44 -13.21 -12.54
CA GLY A 25 0.56 -14.63 -12.88
C GLY A 25 0.42 -15.58 -11.67
N PRO A 26 0.53 -16.91 -11.91
CA PRO A 26 0.14 -17.93 -10.93
C PRO A 26 0.89 -17.85 -9.60
N SER A 27 2.19 -17.52 -9.65
CA SER A 27 3.01 -17.35 -8.44
C SER A 27 2.55 -16.18 -7.57
N ALA A 28 2.16 -15.06 -8.19
CA ALA A 28 1.65 -13.89 -7.49
C ALA A 28 0.27 -14.16 -6.90
N GLU A 29 -0.58 -14.87 -7.64
CA GLU A 29 -1.91 -15.29 -7.18
C GLU A 29 -1.82 -16.22 -5.96
N LEU A 30 -0.97 -17.24 -6.02
CA LEU A 30 -0.75 -18.16 -4.91
C LEU A 30 -0.19 -17.43 -3.68
N LEU A 31 0.75 -16.51 -3.89
CA LEU A 31 1.28 -15.68 -2.80
C LEU A 31 0.17 -14.82 -2.17
N GLY A 32 -0.69 -14.21 -3.00
CA GLY A 32 -1.84 -13.43 -2.53
C GLY A 32 -2.84 -14.27 -1.74
N GLN A 33 -3.15 -15.49 -2.19
CA GLN A 33 -4.01 -16.43 -1.46
C GLN A 33 -3.42 -16.78 -0.09
N ARG A 34 -2.13 -17.13 -0.03
CA ARG A 34 -1.43 -17.44 1.22
C ARG A 34 -1.43 -16.25 2.17
N PHE A 35 -1.19 -15.05 1.65
CA PHE A 35 -1.21 -13.83 2.46
C PHE A 35 -2.59 -13.56 3.05
N ARG A 36 -3.67 -13.70 2.26
CA ARG A 36 -5.05 -13.56 2.76
C ARG A 36 -5.36 -14.56 3.88
N LEU A 37 -4.95 -15.82 3.72
CA LEU A 37 -5.14 -16.85 4.75
C LEU A 37 -4.34 -16.55 6.02
N ALA A 38 -3.08 -16.13 5.89
CA ALA A 38 -2.24 -15.72 7.01
C ALA A 38 -2.83 -14.51 7.75
N LYS A 39 -3.29 -13.51 7.00
CA LYS A 39 -3.94 -12.31 7.54
C LYS A 39 -5.14 -12.68 8.42
N LYS A 40 -6.01 -13.56 7.94
CA LYS A 40 -7.14 -14.09 8.72
C LYS A 40 -6.69 -14.92 9.92
N LYS A 41 -5.70 -15.81 9.74
CA LYS A 41 -5.18 -16.70 10.79
C LYS A 41 -4.61 -15.92 11.99
N TYR A 42 -3.94 -14.81 11.73
CA TYR A 42 -3.30 -13.99 12.75
C TYR A 42 -4.15 -12.77 13.18
N GLY A 43 -5.42 -12.68 12.76
CA GLY A 43 -6.30 -11.57 13.13
C GLY A 43 -5.84 -10.21 12.62
N LEU A 44 -5.11 -10.17 11.51
CA LEU A 44 -4.62 -8.95 10.86
C LEU A 44 -5.63 -8.41 9.84
N ASP A 45 -6.83 -9.02 9.74
CA ASP A 45 -7.96 -8.61 8.91
C ASP A 45 -8.96 -7.69 9.60
N ASN A 46 -8.58 -7.14 10.75
CA ASN A 46 -9.35 -6.12 11.44
C ASN A 46 -9.59 -4.89 10.56
N PRO A 47 -10.73 -4.19 10.76
CA PRO A 47 -10.99 -2.91 10.13
C PRO A 47 -9.87 -1.91 10.44
N PRO A 48 -9.61 -0.95 9.53
CA PRO A 48 -8.58 0.05 9.73
C PRO A 48 -8.81 0.80 11.04
N LEU A 49 -7.73 1.04 11.77
CA LEU A 49 -7.76 1.84 12.98
C LEU A 49 -8.30 3.23 12.65
N ARG A 50 -9.16 3.76 13.53
CA ARG A 50 -9.55 5.16 13.47
C ARG A 50 -8.32 6.00 13.79
N LEU A 51 -7.72 6.59 12.76
CA LEU A 51 -6.56 7.47 12.94
C LEU A 51 -7.01 8.79 13.55
N ASP A 52 -6.23 9.30 14.50
CA ASP A 52 -6.42 10.66 15.01
C ASP A 52 -5.90 11.67 13.99
N SER A 53 -6.82 12.37 13.35
CA SER A 53 -6.52 13.44 12.40
C SER A 53 -6.61 14.85 13.03
N SER A 54 -6.85 14.97 14.34
CA SER A 54 -7.08 16.27 15.01
C SER A 54 -5.91 17.24 14.90
N ARG A 55 -4.71 16.73 14.67
CA ARG A 55 -3.47 17.52 14.53
C ARG A 55 -3.17 17.95 13.10
N PHE A 56 -3.93 17.48 12.12
CA PHE A 56 -3.75 17.87 10.72
C PHE A 56 -4.62 19.09 10.43
N CYS A 57 -3.98 20.19 10.05
CA CYS A 57 -4.66 21.36 9.52
C CYS A 57 -4.35 21.50 8.01
N PRO A 58 -5.32 21.97 7.21
CA PRO A 58 -5.03 22.42 5.85
C PRO A 58 -3.94 23.50 5.86
N PRO A 59 -3.08 23.56 4.84
CA PRO A 59 -2.12 24.65 4.71
C PRO A 59 -2.86 25.99 4.53
N PRO A 60 -2.27 27.11 4.98
CA PRO A 60 -2.85 28.43 4.77
C PRO A 60 -3.02 28.72 3.27
N ARG A 61 -4.11 29.38 2.92
CA ARG A 61 -4.42 29.83 1.56
C ARG A 61 -3.95 31.27 1.37
N PRO A 62 -3.70 31.71 0.13
CA PRO A 62 -3.46 33.12 -0.15
C PRO A 62 -4.59 33.99 0.43
N GLY A 63 -4.25 34.96 1.27
CA GLY A 63 -5.20 35.83 1.97
C GLY A 63 -5.57 35.42 3.40
N ASP A 64 -5.11 34.26 3.89
CA ASP A 64 -5.33 33.88 5.29
C ASP A 64 -4.49 34.76 6.23
N GLN A 65 -5.13 35.30 7.27
CA GLN A 65 -4.46 36.06 8.33
C GLN A 65 -3.97 35.13 9.43
N LEU A 66 -2.69 35.23 9.80
CA LEU A 66 -2.11 34.48 10.91
C LEU A 66 -2.75 34.93 12.24
N LYS A 67 -2.99 33.98 13.15
CA LYS A 67 -3.41 34.30 14.52
C LYS A 67 -2.32 35.10 15.21
N LEU A 68 -2.68 36.25 15.77
CA LEU A 68 -1.86 36.98 16.72
C LEU A 68 -1.90 36.18 18.03
N ILE A 69 -0.80 35.48 18.30
CA ILE A 69 -0.53 34.85 19.59
C ILE A 69 -0.26 35.91 20.66
#